data_AF-A0A117R7Q9-F1
#
_entry.id   AF-A0A117R7Q9-F1
#
_cell.length_a   1.000
_cell.length_b   1.000
_cell.length_c   1.000
_cell.angle_alpha   90.00
_cell.angle_beta   90.00
_cell.angle_gamma   90.00
#
_symmetry.space_group_name_H-M   'P 1'
#
loop_
_entity.id
_entity.type
_entity.pdbx_description
1 polymer ?
#
loop_
_entity_poly.entity_id
_entity_poly.type
_entity_poly.pdbx_seq_one_letter_code
_entity_poly.pdbx_strand_id
1 'polypeptide(L)'
;MQSRRFVIGVIGGAAAALALGALGTHLLSSTESTTELDAHSTVSVDGHKALSADIVAGRTQSRYHPLPWVGDKISGVTCLTGLEAVAGATVTCTGHKSDGSTVHIPVTVVKASADSVTWKFERS
;
A
#
# COMPACT_ATOMS: atom_id res chain seq x y z
N MET A 1 -35.61 1.27 31.91
CA MET A 1 -36.24 -0.03 31.55
C MET A 1 -35.38 -0.69 30.48
N GLN A 2 -34.97 -1.95 30.76
CA GLN A 2 -34.48 -3.02 29.87
C GLN A 2 -33.24 -2.81 28.99
N SER A 3 -32.09 -3.24 29.54
CA SER A 3 -30.99 -3.85 28.80
C SER A 3 -31.41 -5.26 28.37
N ARG A 4 -31.58 -5.50 27.06
CA ARG A 4 -31.74 -6.84 26.50
C ARG A 4 -30.38 -7.33 26.00
N ARG A 5 -29.78 -8.21 26.79
CA ARG A 5 -28.75 -9.18 26.38
C ARG A 5 -29.27 -9.96 25.17
N PHE A 6 -28.48 -10.07 24.11
CA PHE A 6 -28.65 -11.11 23.10
C PHE A 6 -27.33 -11.85 22.94
N VAL A 7 -27.28 -13.02 23.57
CA VAL A 7 -26.33 -14.10 23.34
C VAL A 7 -27.04 -15.11 22.47
N ILE A 8 -26.67 -15.21 21.19
CA ILE A 8 -26.96 -16.31 20.25
C ILE A 8 -25.86 -16.21 19.19
N GLY A 9 -25.09 -17.22 18.79
CA GLY A 9 -25.05 -18.65 19.08
C GLY A 9 -23.98 -19.21 18.13
N VAL A 10 -23.09 -20.05 18.65
CA VAL A 10 -22.01 -20.70 17.89
C VAL A 10 -22.64 -21.75 16.98
N ILE A 11 -22.60 -21.52 15.66
CA ILE A 11 -22.93 -22.52 14.64
C ILE A 11 -21.77 -22.52 13.63
N GLY A 12 -21.25 -23.72 13.37
CA GLY A 12 -19.98 -23.98 12.70
C GLY A 12 -19.87 -23.56 11.24
N GLY A 13 -18.64 -23.65 10.75
CA GLY A 13 -18.29 -23.45 9.35
C GLY A 13 -17.05 -22.56 9.22
N ALA A 14 -15.94 -23.15 8.82
CA ALA A 14 -14.69 -22.45 8.59
C ALA A 14 -14.85 -21.39 7.48
N ALA A 15 -14.74 -20.12 7.84
CA ALA A 15 -14.30 -19.04 6.98
C ALA A 15 -13.85 -17.89 7.88
N ALA A 16 -12.56 -17.86 8.22
CA ALA A 16 -11.95 -16.71 8.84
C ALA A 16 -11.90 -15.58 7.80
N ALA A 17 -12.99 -14.81 7.71
CA ALA A 17 -13.04 -13.57 6.96
C ALA A 17 -12.25 -12.51 7.73
N LEU A 18 -11.01 -12.25 7.29
CA LEU A 18 -10.23 -11.10 7.76
C LEU A 18 -10.78 -9.82 7.11
N ALA A 19 -11.87 -9.30 7.67
CA ALA A 19 -12.33 -7.94 7.40
C ALA A 19 -11.51 -6.96 8.27
N LEU A 20 -10.32 -6.59 7.81
CA LEU A 20 -9.56 -5.47 8.36
C LEU A 20 -9.53 -4.35 7.32
N GLY A 21 -10.18 -3.22 7.61
CA GLY A 21 -9.86 -1.94 6.96
C GLY A 21 -11.04 -1.15 6.39
N ALA A 22 -11.98 -0.70 7.23
CA ALA A 22 -13.04 0.22 6.81
C ALA A 22 -13.05 1.58 7.57
N LEU A 23 -11.96 1.96 8.24
CA LEU A 23 -11.90 3.19 9.06
C LEU A 23 -10.83 4.22 8.65
N GLY A 24 -10.32 4.19 7.40
CA GLY A 24 -9.30 5.17 6.95
C GLY A 24 -9.47 5.71 5.51
N THR A 25 -10.58 5.44 4.86
CA THR A 25 -10.70 5.46 3.39
C THR A 25 -10.64 6.84 2.72
N HIS A 26 -10.92 7.95 3.41
CA HIS A 26 -11.06 9.24 2.70
C HIS A 26 -9.75 10.00 2.40
N LEU A 27 -8.66 9.75 3.13
CA LEU A 27 -7.34 10.34 2.81
C LEU A 27 -6.44 9.38 2.02
N LEU A 28 -6.69 8.07 2.16
CA LEU A 28 -5.90 6.99 1.56
C LEU A 28 -6.24 6.73 0.08
N SER A 29 -7.46 7.04 -0.39
CA SER A 29 -7.80 6.87 -1.81
C SER A 29 -6.94 7.72 -2.75
N SER A 30 -6.29 8.79 -2.27
CA SER A 30 -5.37 9.60 -3.09
C SER A 30 -3.99 8.97 -3.31
N THR A 31 -3.59 8.04 -2.42
CA THR A 31 -2.27 7.38 -2.46
C THR A 31 -2.34 5.92 -2.89
N GLU A 32 -3.54 5.41 -3.17
CA GLU A 32 -3.77 4.09 -3.73
C GLU A 32 -3.44 4.06 -5.24
N SER A 33 -2.87 2.95 -5.69
CA SER A 33 -2.58 2.71 -7.08
C SER A 33 -2.67 1.24 -7.43
N THR A 34 -3.35 0.97 -8.55
CA THR A 34 -3.38 -0.36 -9.16
C THR A 34 -2.39 -0.41 -10.30
N THR A 35 -1.46 -1.37 -10.26
CA THR A 35 -0.49 -1.64 -11.32
C THR A 35 -0.76 -3.03 -11.87
N GLU A 36 -0.78 -3.14 -13.20
CA GLU A 36 -0.74 -4.45 -13.85
C GLU A 36 0.64 -5.09 -13.62
N LEU A 37 0.65 -6.41 -13.48
CA LEU A 37 1.85 -7.22 -13.32
C LEU A 37 2.15 -7.87 -14.67
N ASP A 38 2.87 -7.15 -15.52
CA ASP A 38 3.33 -7.58 -16.83
C ASP A 38 4.86 -7.79 -16.87
N ALA A 39 5.41 -8.21 -18.02
CA ALA A 39 6.83 -8.52 -18.17
C ALA A 39 7.79 -7.33 -17.91
N HIS A 40 7.30 -6.09 -18.01
CA HIS A 40 8.09 -4.86 -17.81
C HIS A 40 7.93 -4.26 -16.41
N SER A 41 6.87 -4.62 -15.70
CA SER A 41 6.57 -4.13 -14.35
C SER A 41 6.87 -5.16 -13.25
N THR A 42 7.01 -6.43 -13.61
CA THR A 42 7.19 -7.53 -12.67
C THR A 42 8.65 -7.91 -12.47
N VAL A 43 9.03 -8.15 -11.21
CA VAL A 43 10.24 -8.88 -10.81
C VAL A 43 9.85 -10.04 -9.90
N SER A 44 10.77 -10.95 -9.62
CA SER A 44 10.56 -11.97 -8.60
C SER A 44 11.29 -11.58 -7.32
N VAL A 45 10.58 -11.55 -6.19
CA VAL A 45 11.14 -11.37 -4.84
C VAL A 45 10.75 -12.59 -4.03
N ASP A 46 11.72 -13.26 -3.42
CA ASP A 46 11.51 -14.47 -2.61
C ASP A 46 10.69 -15.59 -3.32
N GLY A 47 10.83 -15.70 -4.64
CA GLY A 47 10.11 -16.68 -5.45
C GLY A 47 8.67 -16.30 -5.81
N HIS A 48 8.18 -15.14 -5.36
CA HIS A 48 6.85 -14.62 -5.67
C HIS A 48 6.91 -13.48 -6.69
N LYS A 49 5.81 -13.33 -7.44
CA LYS A 49 5.60 -12.20 -8.35
C LYS A 49 5.60 -10.91 -7.52
N ALA A 50 6.40 -9.94 -7.91
CA ALA A 50 6.53 -8.66 -7.23
C ALA A 50 6.51 -7.52 -8.25
N LEU A 51 6.00 -6.37 -7.84
CA LEU A 51 6.12 -5.15 -8.61
C LEU A 51 7.56 -4.61 -8.46
N SER A 52 8.18 -4.21 -9.55
CA SER A 52 9.56 -3.73 -9.53
C SER A 52 9.73 -2.48 -8.67
N ALA A 53 10.87 -2.40 -7.99
CA ALA A 53 11.21 -1.30 -7.10
C ALA A 53 11.15 0.07 -7.81
N ASP A 54 11.63 0.13 -9.06
CA ASP A 54 11.65 1.36 -9.86
C ASP A 54 10.24 1.86 -10.21
N ILE A 55 9.31 0.93 -10.48
CA ILE A 55 7.91 1.29 -10.78
C ILE A 55 7.21 1.80 -9.52
N VAL A 56 7.44 1.15 -8.37
CA VAL A 56 6.92 1.63 -7.08
C VAL A 56 7.47 3.01 -6.76
N ALA A 57 8.79 3.20 -6.90
CA ALA A 57 9.48 4.45 -6.63
C ALA A 57 8.99 5.59 -7.54
N GLY A 58 9.02 5.37 -8.86
CA GLY A 58 8.61 6.38 -9.84
C GLY A 58 7.15 6.77 -9.68
N ARG A 59 6.26 5.80 -9.43
CA ARG A 59 4.84 6.09 -9.22
C ARG A 59 4.60 6.80 -7.88
N THR A 60 5.29 6.40 -6.82
CA THR A 60 5.23 7.08 -5.51
C THR A 60 5.68 8.53 -5.65
N GLN A 61 6.81 8.79 -6.33
CA GLN A 61 7.31 10.14 -6.60
C GLN A 61 6.31 10.96 -7.43
N SER A 62 5.73 10.38 -8.49
CA SER A 62 4.75 11.06 -9.34
C SER A 62 3.47 11.44 -8.56
N ARG A 63 3.05 10.60 -7.63
CA ARG A 63 1.90 10.86 -6.73
C ARG A 63 2.23 11.76 -5.55
N TYR A 64 3.52 12.01 -5.29
CA TYR A 64 4.01 12.97 -4.31
C TYR A 64 4.05 14.42 -4.85
N HIS A 65 3.25 14.72 -5.88
CA HIS A 65 3.09 16.09 -6.36
C HIS A 65 2.22 16.93 -5.43
N PRO A 66 2.58 18.21 -5.24
CA PRO A 66 2.15 19.00 -4.10
C PRO A 66 0.66 19.31 -4.23
N LEU A 67 -0.16 18.55 -3.48
CA LEU A 67 -1.39 19.13 -2.99
C LEU A 67 -0.97 20.30 -2.08
N PRO A 68 -1.53 21.50 -2.27
CA PRO A 68 -1.08 22.74 -1.61
C PRO A 68 -1.17 22.72 -0.07
N TRP A 69 -1.71 21.65 0.51
CA TRP A 69 -1.92 21.45 1.95
C TRP A 69 -1.14 20.26 2.57
N VAL A 70 -0.30 19.52 1.82
CA VAL A 70 0.44 18.33 2.35
C VAL A 70 1.95 18.32 2.05
N GLY A 71 2.60 19.48 2.07
CA GLY A 71 4.05 19.56 2.26
C GLY A 71 4.95 19.31 1.05
N ASP A 72 6.26 19.42 1.32
CA ASP A 72 7.34 19.57 0.35
C ASP A 72 7.43 18.48 -0.71
N LYS A 73 7.84 18.89 -1.92
CA LYS A 73 8.13 17.99 -3.04
C LYS A 73 9.20 16.98 -2.61
N ILE A 74 8.90 15.70 -2.77
CA ILE A 74 9.89 14.63 -2.62
C ILE A 74 10.54 14.33 -3.97
N SER A 75 11.86 14.19 -3.97
CA SER A 75 12.68 13.75 -5.10
C SER A 75 13.52 12.54 -4.74
N GLY A 76 14.03 11.85 -5.77
CA GLY A 76 14.97 10.74 -5.60
C GLY A 76 14.38 9.55 -4.86
N VAL A 77 13.08 9.27 -5.03
CA VAL A 77 12.45 8.13 -4.35
C VAL A 77 13.11 6.84 -4.81
N THR A 78 13.56 6.03 -3.86
CA THR A 78 14.20 4.72 -4.11
C THR A 78 13.57 3.68 -3.20
N CYS A 79 13.21 2.53 -3.75
CA CYS A 79 12.76 1.37 -2.97
C CYS A 79 13.85 0.31 -3.05
N LEU A 80 14.28 -0.26 -1.92
CA LEU A 80 15.40 -1.22 -1.89
C LEU A 80 15.03 -2.56 -2.52
N THR A 81 13.75 -2.93 -2.45
CA THR A 81 13.23 -4.20 -2.96
C THR A 81 11.97 -3.95 -3.78
N GLY A 82 11.62 -4.95 -4.61
CA GLY A 82 10.30 -4.99 -5.22
C GLY A 82 9.21 -5.12 -4.15
N LEU A 83 7.99 -4.68 -4.50
CA LEU A 83 6.81 -4.86 -3.67
C LEU A 83 6.15 -6.19 -4.04
N GLU A 84 6.28 -7.17 -3.15
CA GLU A 84 5.69 -8.49 -3.32
C GLU A 84 4.17 -8.37 -3.58
N ALA A 85 3.65 -9.08 -4.59
CA ALA A 85 2.23 -9.04 -4.93
C ALA A 85 1.40 -9.93 -3.99
N VAL A 86 1.54 -9.68 -2.69
CA VAL A 86 0.82 -10.36 -1.61
C VAL A 86 0.13 -9.30 -0.76
N ALA A 87 -1.17 -9.48 -0.49
CA ALA A 87 -1.91 -8.54 0.34
C ALA A 87 -1.28 -8.41 1.74
N GLY A 88 -1.02 -7.18 2.16
CA GLY A 88 -0.32 -6.86 3.41
C GLY A 88 1.20 -6.75 3.28
N ALA A 89 1.81 -7.17 2.15
CA ALA A 89 3.23 -6.96 1.91
C ALA A 89 3.56 -5.47 1.96
N THR A 90 4.66 -5.13 2.63
CA THR A 90 5.08 -3.75 2.83
C THR A 90 6.55 -3.58 2.45
N VAL A 91 6.85 -2.54 1.68
CA VAL A 91 8.20 -2.07 1.41
C VAL A 91 8.34 -0.64 1.86
N THR A 92 9.52 -0.27 2.36
CA THR A 92 9.83 1.12 2.69
C THR A 92 10.62 1.73 1.55
N CYS A 93 10.07 2.76 0.94
CA CYS A 93 10.78 3.58 -0.02
C CYS A 93 11.35 4.81 0.69
N THR A 94 12.50 5.28 0.23
CA THR A 94 13.19 6.44 0.80
C THR A 94 13.17 7.56 -0.21
N GLY A 95 12.81 8.76 0.20
CA GLY A 95 12.85 9.96 -0.64
C GLY A 95 13.52 11.13 0.07
N HIS A 96 13.74 12.21 -0.65
CA HIS A 96 14.36 13.43 -0.09
C HIS A 96 13.44 14.62 -0.28
N LYS A 97 13.25 15.40 0.78
CA LYS A 97 12.55 16.69 0.75
C LYS A 97 13.48 17.79 0.23
N SER A 98 12.90 18.93 -0.15
CA SER A 98 13.66 20.10 -0.62
C SER A 98 14.58 20.72 0.43
N ASP A 99 14.34 20.47 1.72
CA ASP A 99 15.19 20.89 2.84
C ASP A 99 16.40 19.95 3.07
N GLY A 100 16.54 18.89 2.27
CA GLY A 100 17.57 17.86 2.42
C GLY A 100 17.22 16.75 3.41
N SER A 101 16.06 16.82 4.06
CA SER A 101 15.60 15.77 4.98
C SER A 101 15.25 14.50 4.22
N THR A 102 15.68 13.36 4.76
CA THR A 102 15.26 12.04 4.27
C THR A 102 13.92 11.66 4.85
N VAL A 103 13.05 11.10 4.02
CA VAL A 103 11.72 10.62 4.42
C VAL A 103 11.55 9.16 4.05
N HIS A 104 10.92 8.43 4.97
CA HIS A 104 10.60 7.03 4.81
C HIS A 104 9.12 6.89 4.49
N ILE A 105 8.83 6.36 3.30
CA ILE A 105 7.51 6.23 2.73
C ILE A 105 7.16 4.75 2.76
N PRO A 106 6.37 4.29 3.74
CA PRO A 106 5.90 2.91 3.76
C PRO A 106 4.88 2.72 2.64
N VAL A 107 5.06 1.66 1.87
CA VAL A 107 4.20 1.26 0.76
C VAL A 107 3.65 -0.13 1.04
N THR A 108 2.33 -0.27 1.09
CA THR A 108 1.66 -1.52 1.46
C THR A 108 0.71 -1.98 0.36
N VAL A 109 0.74 -3.27 0.05
CA VAL A 109 -0.23 -3.90 -0.85
C VAL A 109 -1.56 -4.05 -0.12
N VAL A 110 -2.61 -3.49 -0.72
CA VAL A 110 -3.99 -3.59 -0.24
C VAL A 110 -4.66 -4.82 -0.82
N LYS A 111 -4.40 -5.11 -2.10
CA LYS A 111 -5.00 -6.22 -2.83
C LYS A 111 -4.03 -6.72 -3.89
N ALA A 112 -3.95 -8.03 -4.07
CA ALA A 112 -3.21 -8.64 -5.16
C ALA A 112 -4.08 -9.67 -5.90
N SER A 113 -3.90 -9.71 -7.22
CA SER A 113 -4.48 -10.66 -8.16
C SER A 113 -3.33 -11.32 -8.95
N ALA A 114 -3.63 -12.27 -9.84
CA ALA A 114 -2.61 -12.93 -10.66
C ALA A 114 -1.89 -11.97 -11.63
N ASP A 115 -2.59 -10.94 -12.06
CA ASP A 115 -2.24 -10.01 -13.15
C ASP A 115 -2.17 -8.55 -12.69
N SER A 116 -2.54 -8.25 -11.45
CA SER A 116 -2.57 -6.87 -10.96
C SER A 116 -2.35 -6.78 -9.46
N VAL A 117 -1.73 -5.69 -9.01
CA VAL A 117 -1.51 -5.38 -7.60
C VAL A 117 -2.01 -3.98 -7.31
N THR A 118 -2.81 -3.85 -6.26
CA THR A 118 -3.28 -2.58 -5.72
C THR A 118 -2.55 -2.32 -4.40
N TRP A 119 -1.90 -1.18 -4.33
CA TRP A 119 -1.05 -0.80 -3.22
C TRP A 119 -1.26 0.67 -2.87
N LYS A 120 -0.88 1.05 -1.67
CA LYS A 120 -0.96 2.42 -1.17
C LYS A 120 0.34 2.80 -0.51
N PHE A 121 0.61 4.09 -0.43
CA PHE A 121 1.69 4.61 0.41
C PHE A 121 1.15 5.55 1.47
N GLU A 122 1.80 5.58 2.64
CA GLU A 122 1.47 6.52 3.71
C GLU A 122 2.40 7.73 3.66
N ARG A 123 1.85 8.89 4.03
CA ARG A 123 2.61 10.13 4.18
C ARG A 123 2.84 10.30 5.69
N SER A 124 4.09 10.17 6.14
CA SER A 124 4.52 10.30 7.53
C SER A 124 5.08 11.67 7.85
#